data_AF-A0A9W4PHL1-F1
#
_entry.id   AF-A0A9W4PHL1-F1
#
_cell.length_a   1.000
_cell.length_b   1.000
_cell.length_c   1.000
_cell.angle_alpha   90.00
_cell.angle_beta   90.00
_cell.angle_gamma   90.00
#
_symmetry.space_group_name_H-M   'P 1'
#
loop_
_entity.id
_entity.type
_entity.pdbx_description
1 polymer ?
#
loop_
_entity_poly.entity_id
_entity_poly.type
_entity_poly.pdbx_seq_one_letter_code
_entity_poly.pdbx_strand_id
1 'polypeptide(L)' 'MGTVVLDILTQLNNEGQSIVMVTHDLKAATRGNRIIYLKDGRIDGELNLDPFGEDNLKEREEDVYKFLNDKNW' A
#
# COMPACT_ATOMS: atom_id res chain seq x y z
N MET A 1 -17.11 1.72 0.59
CA MET A 1 -17.50 2.56 1.74
C MET A 1 -16.30 3.12 2.52
N GLY A 2 -15.05 2.70 2.27
CA GLY A 2 -13.85 3.26 2.92
C GLY A 2 -12.94 4.15 2.04
N THR A 3 -13.31 4.39 0.78
CA THR A 3 -12.45 5.11 -0.18
C THR A 3 -12.20 6.56 0.20
N VAL A 4 -13.22 7.26 0.73
CA VAL A 4 -13.11 8.66 1.14
C VAL A 4 -11.98 8.90 2.15
N VAL A 5 -11.81 7.99 3.12
CA VAL A 5 -10.72 8.09 4.10
C VAL A 5 -9.38 7.87 3.42
N LEU A 6 -9.27 6.87 2.55
CA LEU A 6 -8.04 6.61 1.80
C LEU A 6 -7.68 7.77 0.87
N ASP A 7 -8.66 8.45 0.28
CA ASP A 7 -8.49 9.63 -0.57
C ASP A 7 -7.88 10.78 0.24
N ILE A 8 -8.40 11.04 1.44
CA ILE A 8 -7.85 12.04 2.36
C ILE A 8 -6.42 11.68 2.79
N LEU A 9 -6.16 10.42 3.15
CA LEU A 9 -4.81 9.99 3.53
C LEU A 9 -3.81 10.13 2.37
N THR A 10 -4.26 9.85 1.15
CA THR A 10 -3.46 10.04 -0.07
C THR A 10 -3.13 11.52 -0.27
N GLN A 11 -4.13 12.40 -0.14
CA GLN A 11 -3.93 13.84 -0.23
C GLN A 11 -2.91 14.34 0.81
N LEU A 12 -3.09 13.97 2.08
CA LEU A 12 -2.16 14.37 3.14
C LEU A 12 -0.74 13.87 2.87
N ASN A 13 -0.59 12.66 2.34
CA ASN A 13 0.72 12.15 1.96
C ASN A 13 1.38 12.97 0.85
N ASN A 14 0.60 13.39 -0.16
CA ASN A 14 1.07 14.26 -1.24
C ASN A 14 1.40 15.68 -0.75
N GLU A 15 0.79 16.13 0.34
CA GLU A 15 1.12 17.39 1.03
C GLU A 15 2.37 17.29 1.92
N GLY A 16 3.01 16.11 1.99
CA GLY A 16 4.26 15.87 2.73
C GLY A 16 4.06 15.27 4.13
N GLN A 17 2.83 14.97 4.54
CA GLN A 17 2.57 14.29 5.81
C GLN A 17 2.96 12.81 5.72
N SER A 18 3.71 12.32 6.72
CA SER A 18 3.97 10.88 6.84
C SER A 18 2.73 10.16 7.36
N ILE A 19 2.29 9.13 6.63
CA ILE A 19 1.15 8.29 6.99
C ILE A 19 1.65 6.85 7.16
N VAL A 20 1.36 6.24 8.30
CA VAL A 20 1.58 4.81 8.54
C VAL A 20 0.22 4.14 8.65
N MET A 21 -0.02 3.16 7.80
CA MET A 21 -1.26 2.40 7.76
C MET A 21 -0.97 0.91 7.95
N VAL A 22 -1.77 0.26 8.81
CA VAL A 22 -1.77 -1.20 8.99
C VAL A 22 -3.08 -1.71 8.43
N THR A 23 -3.01 -2.62 7.47
CA THR A 23 -4.21 -3.10 6.77
C THR A 23 -4.05 -4.55 6.31
N HIS A 24 -5.19 -5.24 6.21
CA HIS A 24 -5.33 -6.53 5.52
C HIS A 24 -6.19 -6.39 4.25
N ASP A 25 -6.39 -5.16 3.77
CA ASP A 25 -7.09 -4.88 2.51
C ASP A 25 -6.09 -4.53 1.41
N LEU A 26 -6.18 -5.24 0.29
CA LEU A 26 -5.28 -5.07 -0.86
C LEU A 26 -5.36 -3.64 -1.42
N LYS A 27 -6.56 -3.07 -1.53
CA LYS A 27 -6.76 -1.74 -2.13
C LYS A 27 -6.17 -0.63 -1.26
N ALA A 28 -6.27 -0.76 0.06
CA ALA A 28 -5.59 0.12 1.00
C ALA A 28 -4.08 -0.03 0.88
N ALA A 29 -3.55 -1.26 0.82
CA ALA A 29 -2.10 -1.48 0.66
C ALA A 29 -1.55 -0.86 -0.64
N THR A 30 -2.32 -0.93 -1.74
CA THR A 30 -1.97 -0.32 -3.03
C THR A 30 -1.75 1.19 -2.94
N ARG A 31 -2.32 1.88 -1.95
CA ARG A 31 -2.12 3.33 -1.75
C ARG A 31 -0.78 3.71 -1.15
N GLY A 32 -0.05 2.75 -0.57
CA GLY A 32 1.24 3.00 0.05
C GLY A 32 2.35 3.20 -0.97
N ASN A 33 3.30 4.08 -0.69
CA ASN A 33 4.55 4.23 -1.46
C ASN A 33 5.60 3.21 -1.01
N ARG A 34 5.37 2.57 0.14
CA ARG A 34 6.20 1.51 0.71
C ARG A 34 5.30 0.54 1.44
N ILE A 35 5.42 -0.75 1.14
CA ILE A 35 4.68 -1.83 1.79
C ILE A 35 5.69 -2.68 2.55
N ILE A 36 5.44 -2.88 3.84
CA ILE A 36 6.25 -3.73 4.71
C ILE A 36 5.38 -4.91 5.13
N TYR A 37 5.79 -6.12 4.75
CA TYR A 37 5.12 -7.33 5.18
C TYR A 37 5.76 -7.84 6.48
N LEU A 38 4.93 -7.95 7.52
CA LEU A 38 5.33 -8.44 8.83
C LEU A 38 4.85 -9.88 9.02
N LYS A 39 5.76 -10.75 9.46
CA LYS A 39 5.48 -12.15 9.80
C LYS A 39 6.24 -12.53 11.06
N ASP A 40 5.54 -13.14 12.01
CA ASP A 40 6.12 -13.61 13.28
C ASP A 40 6.95 -12.54 14.02
N GLY A 41 6.46 -11.29 14.02
CA GLY A 41 7.12 -10.17 14.69
C GLY A 41 8.36 -9.62 13.97
N ARG A 42 8.61 -10.03 12.72
CA ARG A 42 9.75 -9.59 11.91
C ARG A 42 9.29 -9.03 10.56
N ILE A 43 10.12 -8.18 9.97
CA ILE A 43 9.97 -7.77 8.57
C ILE A 43 10.42 -8.95 7.70
N ASP A 44 9.50 -9.48 6.90
CA ASP A 44 9.73 -10.63 6.02
C ASP A 44 9.70 -10.23 4.54
N GLY A 45 9.32 -8.98 4.24
CA GLY A 45 9.44 -8.41 2.90
C GLY A 45 9.17 -6.92 2.88
N GLU A 46 9.67 -6.27 1.84
CA GLU A 46 9.40 -4.87 1.54
C GLU A 46 9.22 -4.67 0.04
N LEU A 47 8.28 -3.81 -0.34
CA LEU A 47 8.06 -3.34 -1.70
C LEU A 47 8.04 -1.80 -1.68
N ASN A 48 8.89 -1.18 -2.51
CA ASN A 48 8.89 0.25 -2.74
C ASN A 48 8.14 0.56 -4.04
N LEU A 49 7.34 1.61 -4.01
CA LEU A 49 6.47 2.02 -5.11
C LEU A 49 6.57 3.54 -5.27
N ASP A 50 6.34 4.01 -6.48
CA ASP A 50 6.19 5.45 -6.71
C ASP A 50 4.96 6.00 -5.95
N PRO A 51 4.91 7.32 -5.71
CA PRO A 51 3.73 7.98 -5.14
C PRO A 51 2.44 7.50 -5.80
N PHE A 52 1.42 7.23 -4.99
CA PHE A 52 0.14 6.74 -5.51
C PHE A 52 -0.49 7.73 -6.50
N GLY A 53 -0.80 7.22 -7.69
CA GLY A 53 -1.58 7.89 -8.74
C GLY A 53 -2.49 6.89 -9.44
N GLU A 54 -3.59 7.37 -10.02
CA GLU A 54 -4.62 6.49 -10.61
C GLU A 54 -4.28 6.01 -12.03
N ASP A 55 -3.29 6.64 -12.68
CA ASP A 55 -2.97 6.41 -14.10
C ASP A 55 -2.57 4.96 -14.42
N ASN A 56 -2.00 4.23 -13.45
CA ASN A 56 -1.54 2.83 -13.59
C ASN A 56 -2.10 1.90 -12.51
N LEU A 57 -3.32 2.16 -12.02
CA LEU A 57 -3.87 1.45 -10.86
C LEU A 57 -3.89 -0.08 -11.01
N LYS A 58 -4.23 -0.59 -12.20
CA LYS A 58 -4.29 -2.05 -12.44
C LYS A 58 -2.93 -2.73 -12.30
N GLU A 59 -1.92 -2.19 -12.96
CA GLU A 59 -0.55 -2.72 -12.90
C GLU A 59 -0.01 -2.68 -11.47
N ARG A 60 -0.24 -1.56 -10.78
CA ARG A 60 0.12 -1.41 -9.38
C ARG A 60 -0.58 -2.43 -8.47
N GLU A 61 -1.88 -2.65 -8.64
CA GLU A 61 -2.62 -3.67 -7.89
C GLU A 61 -2.06 -5.08 -8.15
N GLU A 62 -1.68 -5.39 -9.40
CA GLU A 62 -1.04 -6.66 -9.74
C GLU A 62 0.33 -6.83 -9.08
N ASP A 63 1.16 -5.80 -9.05
CA ASP A 63 2.49 -5.85 -8.42
C ASP A 63 2.38 -6.03 -6.90
N VAL A 64 1.46 -5.30 -6.27
CA VAL A 64 1.19 -5.44 -4.84
C VAL A 64 0.63 -6.83 -4.53
N TYR A 65 -0.29 -7.33 -5.36
CA TYR A 65 -0.84 -8.66 -5.19
C TYR A 65 0.23 -9.75 -5.32
N LYS A 66 1.08 -9.69 -6.36
CA LYS A 66 2.20 -10.62 -6.54
C LYS A 66 3.13 -10.62 -5.33
N PHE A 67 3.54 -9.43 -4.88
CA PHE A 67 4.41 -9.28 -3.71
C PHE A 67 3.79 -9.92 -2.45
N LEU A 68 2.51 -9.67 -2.17
CA LEU A 68 1.83 -10.21 -0.99
C LEU A 68 1.60 -11.73 -1.10
N ASN A 69 1.21 -12.21 -2.29
CA ASN A 69 0.98 -13.63 -2.54
C ASN A 69 2.27 -14.46 -2.40
N ASP A 70 3.41 -13.94 -2.85
CA ASP A 70 4.73 -14.56 -2.66
C ASP A 70 5.11 -14.71 -1.17
N LYS A 71 4.43 -13.98 -0.28
CA LYS A 71 4.62 -14.01 1.17
C LYS A 71 3.56 -14.84 1.91
N ASN A 72 2.65 -15.50 1.20
CA ASN A 72 1.49 -16.18 1.76
C ASN A 72 0.63 -15.26 2.64
N TRP A 73 0.42 -14.02 2.18
CA TRP A 73 -0.56 -13.09 2.78
C TRP A 73 -1.99 -13.61 2.64
#